data_AF-A0A7X3FM17-F1
#
_entry.id   AF-A0A7X3FM17-F1
#
_cell.length_a   1.000
_cell.length_b   1.000
_cell.length_c   1.000
_cell.angle_alpha   90.00
_cell.angle_beta   90.00
_cell.angle_gamma   90.00
#
_symmetry.space_group_name_H-M   'P 1'
#
loop_
_entity.id
_entity.type
_entity.pdbx_description
1 polymer ?
#
loop_
_entity_poly.entity_id
_entity_poly.type
_entity_poly.pdbx_seq_one_letter_code
_entity_poly.pdbx_strand_id
1 'polypeptide(L)'
;MKVYCIGIDQLTVSALKDAGYSAIVQTTYPDRDQRSGNVVILTSEFLSLENIDDIDVTDCTVLYQYKEKGVRGYQHVETICLSKGIHFISPRATASTITDKIKFIFQDEHVSVGNIIGFFGSAPGVGTTTLAATTARSLAHKGLNVIMLGLNLYDPGYNQQPTVSLDLWRPRLTGKVLQDSDFQALIKIENFHYLPGSFDFLDAQDYQEEEIEYLLQEASKKADIIVADFGAIPESAAWYVGMQKANTRIFVTQPNHIHRMEQIMGVVSHLDLSPIEFLTIMNFSTIPSSFTPKAFASQIGTHLLMEIPKIDYFTQLPIPLGKKDQLDYDKQTNNLLSGLGIKINEESKKKGMLF
;
A
#
# COMPACT_ATOMS: atom_id res chain seq x y z
N MET A 1 27.59 3.18 -8.42
CA MET A 1 27.22 4.40 -7.66
C MET A 1 27.48 4.15 -6.18
N LYS A 2 28.08 5.13 -5.47
CA LYS A 2 28.24 5.08 -4.01
C LYS A 2 27.07 5.78 -3.33
N VAL A 3 26.69 5.29 -2.16
CA VAL A 3 25.65 5.88 -1.31
C VAL A 3 26.24 6.14 0.06
N TYR A 4 26.52 7.40 0.37
CA TYR A 4 27.06 7.83 1.65
C TYR A 4 25.93 7.96 2.66
N CYS A 5 25.95 7.14 3.71
CA CYS A 5 24.86 6.99 4.68
C CYS A 5 25.27 7.63 6.01
N ILE A 6 24.57 8.68 6.43
CA ILE A 6 24.87 9.42 7.66
C ILE A 6 23.63 9.42 8.55
N GLY A 7 23.77 8.85 9.76
CA GLY A 7 22.66 8.68 10.69
C GLY A 7 21.64 7.61 10.28
N ILE A 8 21.97 6.77 9.30
CA ILE A 8 21.12 5.69 8.80
C ILE A 8 21.41 4.39 9.55
N ASP A 9 20.37 3.62 9.84
CA ASP A 9 20.46 2.35 10.55
C ASP A 9 21.11 1.24 9.70
N GLN A 10 21.66 0.22 10.36
CA GLN A 10 22.38 -0.87 9.67
C GLN A 10 21.48 -1.73 8.77
N LEU A 11 20.18 -1.83 9.05
CA LEU A 11 19.26 -2.60 8.21
C LEU A 11 19.10 -1.92 6.85
N THR A 12 18.89 -0.60 6.85
CA THR A 12 18.84 0.21 5.62
C THR A 12 20.15 0.15 4.85
N VAL A 13 21.29 0.23 5.53
CA VAL A 13 22.61 0.09 4.88
C VAL A 13 22.77 -1.29 4.23
N SER A 14 22.32 -2.36 4.88
CA SER A 14 22.35 -3.72 4.30
C SER A 14 21.47 -3.80 3.06
N ALA A 15 20.24 -3.31 3.13
CA ALA A 15 19.30 -3.32 2.01
C ALA A 15 19.85 -2.58 0.78
N LEU A 16 20.53 -1.44 0.98
CA LEU A 16 21.20 -0.71 -0.10
C LEU A 16 22.31 -1.53 -0.76
N LYS A 17 23.10 -2.27 0.03
CA LYS A 17 24.14 -3.17 -0.50
C LYS A 17 23.54 -4.33 -1.28
N ASP A 18 22.46 -4.93 -0.75
CA ASP A 18 21.74 -6.03 -1.40
C ASP A 18 21.11 -5.57 -2.73
N ALA A 19 20.72 -4.29 -2.82
CA ALA A 19 20.27 -3.66 -4.06
C ALA A 19 21.39 -3.31 -5.05
N GLY A 20 22.66 -3.61 -4.74
CA GLY A 20 23.81 -3.40 -5.61
C GLY A 20 24.54 -2.07 -5.44
N TYR A 21 24.19 -1.26 -4.44
CA TYR A 21 24.87 0.00 -4.16
C TYR A 21 26.11 -0.20 -3.28
N SER A 22 27.14 0.63 -3.49
CA SER A 22 28.26 0.73 -2.56
C SER A 22 27.86 1.65 -1.39
N ALA A 23 27.15 1.12 -0.40
CA ALA A 23 26.70 1.87 0.78
C ALA A 23 27.84 2.04 1.79
N ILE A 24 28.21 3.29 2.08
CA ILE A 24 29.34 3.69 2.93
C ILE A 24 28.78 4.48 4.12
N VAL A 25 28.93 3.94 5.34
CA VAL A 25 28.52 4.63 6.56
C VAL A 25 29.56 5.67 6.92
N GLN A 26 29.11 6.90 7.20
CA GLN A 26 29.96 7.99 7.66
C GLN A 26 29.28 8.74 8.81
N THR A 27 30.10 9.43 9.61
CA THR A 27 29.64 10.27 10.73
C THR A 27 29.73 11.76 10.41
N THR A 28 30.25 12.11 9.23
CA THR A 28 30.46 13.48 8.76
C THR A 28 30.02 13.60 7.31
N TYR A 29 29.65 14.81 6.89
CA TYR A 29 29.30 15.07 5.49
C TYR A 29 30.51 14.80 4.58
N PRO A 30 30.36 14.10 3.43
CA PRO A 30 31.50 13.73 2.60
C PRO A 30 32.09 14.94 1.87
N ASP A 31 33.41 14.95 1.67
CA ASP A 31 34.09 15.99 0.89
C ASP A 31 33.61 16.00 -0.58
N ARG A 32 33.76 17.15 -1.25
CA ARG A 32 33.27 17.36 -2.62
C ARG A 32 33.76 16.29 -3.61
N ASP A 33 35.05 15.93 -3.53
CA ASP A 33 35.68 14.92 -4.39
C ASP A 33 35.10 13.52 -4.18
N GLN A 34 34.55 13.24 -3.00
CA GLN A 34 33.94 11.95 -2.67
C GLN A 34 32.48 11.89 -3.14
N ARG A 35 31.73 12.98 -2.99
CA ARG A 35 30.29 13.00 -3.28
C ARG A 35 29.94 13.26 -4.74
N SER A 36 30.86 13.80 -5.54
CA SER A 36 30.58 14.13 -6.94
C SER A 36 30.03 12.92 -7.73
N GLY A 37 28.84 13.07 -8.31
CA GLY A 37 28.13 12.02 -9.05
C GLY A 37 27.62 10.85 -8.19
N ASN A 38 27.58 10.99 -6.87
CA ASN A 38 27.12 9.99 -5.92
C ASN A 38 25.92 10.50 -5.10
N VAL A 39 25.38 9.62 -4.26
CA VAL A 39 24.24 9.91 -3.39
C VAL A 39 24.70 10.10 -1.95
N VAL A 40 24.15 11.09 -1.27
CA VAL A 40 24.28 11.26 0.18
C VAL A 40 22.91 11.16 0.83
N ILE A 41 22.76 10.26 1.80
CA ILE A 41 21.56 10.15 2.63
C ILE A 41 21.88 10.66 4.03
N LEU A 42 21.10 11.64 4.48
CA LEU A 42 21.21 12.27 5.78
C LEU A 42 19.92 12.04 6.56
N THR A 43 19.99 12.00 7.89
CA THR A 43 18.80 11.98 8.75
C THR A 43 18.62 13.28 9.51
N SER A 44 17.39 13.54 9.97
CA SER A 44 17.10 14.68 10.86
C SER A 44 17.79 14.59 12.22
N GLU A 45 18.29 13.42 12.60
CA GLU A 45 19.12 13.24 13.80
C GLU A 45 20.54 13.77 13.60
N PHE A 46 21.07 13.69 12.37
CA PHE A 46 22.39 14.23 12.03
C PHE A 46 22.34 15.73 11.76
N LEU A 47 21.35 16.17 10.99
CA LEU A 47 21.21 17.57 10.58
C LEU A 47 19.79 18.07 10.87
N SER A 48 19.69 18.99 11.81
CA SER A 48 18.45 19.71 12.07
C SER A 48 18.10 20.62 10.89
N LEU A 49 16.80 20.90 10.75
CA LEU A 49 16.29 21.76 9.67
C LEU A 49 16.86 23.18 9.68
N GLU A 50 17.18 23.70 10.85
CA GLU A 50 17.77 25.04 11.01
C GLU A 50 19.13 25.15 10.30
N ASN A 51 19.83 24.02 10.13
CA ASN A 51 21.15 23.95 9.52
C ASN A 51 21.11 23.32 8.11
N ILE A 52 19.92 23.13 7.53
CA ILE A 52 19.81 22.53 6.19
C ILE A 52 20.42 23.40 5.09
N ASP A 53 20.57 24.70 5.36
CA ASP A 53 21.22 25.69 4.52
C ASP A 53 22.73 25.46 4.37
N ASP A 54 23.34 24.76 5.33
CA ASP A 54 24.78 24.49 5.34
C ASP A 54 25.17 23.31 4.41
N ILE A 55 24.17 22.60 3.87
CA ILE A 55 24.40 21.46 2.98
C ILE A 55 24.64 21.95 1.56
N ASP A 56 25.86 21.69 1.10
CA ASP A 56 26.19 21.83 -0.32
C ASP A 56 25.65 20.62 -1.11
N VAL A 57 24.62 20.89 -1.91
CA VAL A 57 24.00 19.95 -2.86
C VAL A 57 24.67 19.97 -4.24
N THR A 58 25.66 20.83 -4.45
CA THR A 58 26.35 20.95 -5.74
C THR A 58 27.07 19.63 -6.06
N ASP A 59 26.90 19.15 -7.28
CA ASP A 59 27.53 17.95 -7.85
C ASP A 59 27.12 16.60 -7.23
N CYS A 60 26.10 16.54 -6.36
CA CYS A 60 25.61 15.28 -5.79
C CYS A 60 24.10 15.28 -5.60
N THR A 61 23.51 14.09 -5.41
CA THR A 61 22.11 13.97 -5.03
C THR A 61 22.00 13.76 -3.53
N VAL A 62 21.29 14.65 -2.85
CA VAL A 62 21.07 14.54 -1.40
C VAL A 62 19.66 14.05 -1.13
N LEU A 63 19.55 13.01 -0.31
CA LEU A 63 18.29 12.55 0.26
C LEU A 63 18.27 12.85 1.76
N TYR A 64 17.16 13.42 2.26
CA TYR A 64 16.99 13.79 3.67
C TYR A 64 15.85 12.99 4.31
N GLN A 65 16.19 12.04 5.19
CA GLN A 65 15.23 11.26 5.95
C GLN A 65 14.87 11.95 7.27
N TYR A 66 13.68 12.52 7.31
CA TYR A 66 13.11 13.03 8.55
C TYR A 66 12.70 11.85 9.43
N LYS A 67 13.20 11.73 10.65
CA LYS A 67 12.96 10.57 11.54
C LYS A 67 11.84 10.81 12.56
N GLU A 68 11.35 12.04 12.72
CA GLU A 68 10.29 12.31 13.68
C GLU A 68 8.96 11.71 13.22
N LYS A 69 8.47 10.74 13.99
CA LYS A 69 7.23 10.01 13.68
C LYS A 69 6.03 10.95 13.86
N GLY A 70 5.27 11.14 12.78
CA GLY A 70 4.04 11.91 12.78
C GLY A 70 3.46 12.05 11.37
N VAL A 71 2.14 12.13 11.25
CA VAL A 71 1.45 12.30 9.95
C VAL A 71 1.33 13.78 9.54
N ARG A 72 1.69 14.71 10.44
CA ARG A 72 1.56 16.17 10.25
C ARG A 72 2.84 16.87 10.68
N GLY A 73 3.09 18.04 10.09
CA GLY A 73 4.21 18.93 10.48
C GLY A 73 5.44 18.85 9.58
N TYR A 74 5.69 17.72 8.92
CA TYR A 74 6.86 17.57 8.03
C TYR A 74 6.67 18.23 6.64
N GLN A 75 5.50 18.76 6.30
CA GLN A 75 5.27 19.44 5.02
C GLN A 75 6.18 20.67 4.84
N HIS A 76 6.36 21.43 5.93
CA HIS A 76 7.24 22.59 5.93
C HIS A 76 8.69 22.14 5.68
N VAL A 77 9.07 21.02 6.28
CA VAL A 77 10.38 20.36 6.15
C VAL A 77 10.62 19.93 4.71
N GLU A 78 9.65 19.21 4.12
CA GLU A 78 9.67 18.78 2.73
C GLU A 78 9.79 19.97 1.76
N THR A 79 9.00 21.03 1.98
CA THR A 79 9.04 22.25 1.16
C THR A 79 10.43 22.90 1.20
N ILE A 80 11.03 22.99 2.39
CA ILE A 80 12.39 23.51 2.55
C ILE A 80 13.40 22.63 1.79
N CYS A 81 13.32 21.31 1.94
CA CYS A 81 14.20 20.36 1.22
C CYS A 81 14.10 20.56 -0.30
N LEU A 82 12.88 20.55 -0.84
CA LEU A 82 12.64 20.69 -2.27
C LEU A 82 13.13 22.03 -2.82
N SER A 83 12.94 23.13 -2.08
CA SER A 83 13.44 24.46 -2.47
C SER A 83 14.97 24.54 -2.60
N LYS A 84 15.68 23.59 -1.97
CA LYS A 84 17.14 23.47 -1.97
C LYS A 84 17.65 22.35 -2.88
N GLY A 85 16.77 21.70 -3.65
CA GLY A 85 17.15 20.56 -4.49
C GLY A 85 17.48 19.29 -3.69
N ILE A 86 17.01 19.18 -2.44
CA ILE A 86 17.16 18.01 -1.59
C ILE A 86 15.92 17.13 -1.73
N HIS A 87 16.11 15.83 -1.97
CA HIS A 87 15.02 14.87 -2.05
C HIS A 87 14.58 14.45 -0.64
N PHE A 88 13.35 14.77 -0.27
CA PHE A 88 12.80 14.43 1.04
C PHE A 88 12.48 12.92 1.16
N ILE A 89 12.76 12.29 2.30
CA ILE A 89 12.31 10.95 2.67
C ILE A 89 11.46 11.08 3.94
N SER A 90 10.25 10.52 3.89
CA SER A 90 9.28 10.55 4.97
C SER A 90 9.70 9.73 6.21
N PRO A 91 9.17 10.04 7.40
CA PRO A 91 9.52 9.38 8.67
C PRO A 91 9.13 7.92 8.82
N ARG A 92 8.38 7.37 7.87
CA ARG A 92 7.94 5.97 7.86
C ARG A 92 8.44 5.21 6.63
N ALA A 93 9.40 5.79 5.89
CA ALA A 93 10.01 5.13 4.75
C ALA A 93 10.83 3.91 5.21
N THR A 94 10.47 2.74 4.71
CA THR A 94 11.25 1.52 4.92
C THR A 94 12.53 1.55 4.07
N ALA A 95 13.47 0.67 4.39
CA ALA A 95 14.74 0.54 3.67
C ALA A 95 14.55 0.31 2.15
N SER A 96 13.52 -0.44 1.77
CA SER A 96 13.18 -0.67 0.36
C SER A 96 12.62 0.59 -0.30
N THR A 97 11.76 1.36 0.38
CA THR A 97 11.22 2.63 -0.14
C THR A 97 12.35 3.64 -0.39
N ILE A 98 13.35 3.68 0.49
CA ILE A 98 14.56 4.49 0.29
C ILE A 98 15.32 4.01 -0.96
N THR A 99 15.51 2.69 -1.07
CA THR A 99 16.20 2.06 -2.20
C THR A 99 15.49 2.34 -3.54
N ASP A 100 14.16 2.23 -3.55
CA ASP A 100 13.32 2.49 -4.72
C ASP A 100 13.32 3.97 -5.09
N LYS A 101 13.33 4.87 -4.10
CA LYS A 101 13.49 6.32 -4.35
C LYS A 101 14.82 6.64 -5.02
N ILE A 102 15.92 6.01 -4.60
CA ILE A 102 17.21 6.14 -5.28
C ILE A 102 17.13 5.59 -6.70
N LYS A 103 16.54 4.40 -6.91
CA LYS A 103 16.38 3.85 -8.27
C LYS A 103 15.60 4.83 -9.16
N PHE A 104 14.49 5.37 -8.68
CA PHE A 104 13.66 6.30 -9.42
C PHE A 104 14.40 7.59 -9.80
N ILE A 105 15.27 8.12 -8.93
CA ILE A 105 16.06 9.32 -9.24
C ILE A 105 17.11 9.05 -10.35
N PHE A 106 17.64 7.83 -10.43
CA PHE A 106 18.80 7.51 -11.29
C PHE A 106 18.50 6.57 -12.46
N GLN A 107 17.31 5.97 -12.54
CA GLN A 107 16.90 5.04 -13.57
C GLN A 107 15.50 5.43 -14.07
N ASP A 108 15.37 5.63 -15.39
CA ASP A 108 14.10 6.10 -15.98
C ASP A 108 12.99 5.03 -16.00
N GLU A 109 13.29 3.73 -15.96
CA GLU A 109 12.23 2.71 -16.13
C GLU A 109 12.60 1.39 -15.46
N HIS A 110 12.12 1.18 -14.24
CA HIS A 110 11.83 -0.17 -13.73
C HIS A 110 10.59 -0.12 -12.85
N VAL A 111 9.42 -0.01 -13.47
CA VAL A 111 8.17 -0.40 -12.82
C VAL A 111 8.21 -1.90 -12.67
N SER A 112 8.48 -2.41 -11.47
CA SER A 112 8.22 -3.82 -11.19
C SER A 112 6.71 -4.04 -11.33
N VAL A 113 6.34 -4.97 -12.21
CA VAL A 113 4.94 -5.40 -12.30
C VAL A 113 4.66 -6.23 -11.05
N GLY A 114 4.16 -5.58 -10.00
CA GLY A 114 3.72 -6.27 -8.80
C GLY A 114 2.29 -6.76 -8.94
N ASN A 115 1.90 -7.64 -8.02
CA ASN A 115 0.62 -8.34 -8.04
C ASN A 115 -0.29 -7.99 -6.86
N ILE A 116 -0.11 -6.80 -6.27
CA ILE A 116 -0.86 -6.38 -5.08
C ILE A 116 -1.97 -5.38 -5.48
N ILE A 117 -3.21 -5.76 -5.20
CA ILE A 117 -4.39 -4.89 -5.26
C ILE A 117 -4.74 -4.47 -3.84
N GLY A 118 -4.53 -3.20 -3.51
CA GLY A 118 -4.82 -2.62 -2.20
C GLY A 118 -6.21 -1.98 -2.14
N PHE A 119 -6.98 -2.33 -1.12
CA PHE A 119 -8.27 -1.73 -0.80
C PHE A 119 -8.13 -0.82 0.43
N PHE A 120 -8.59 0.42 0.30
CA PHE A 120 -8.55 1.45 1.33
C PHE A 120 -9.93 2.03 1.56
N GLY A 121 -10.37 2.21 2.79
CA GLY A 121 -11.63 2.84 3.13
C GLY A 121 -11.48 4.33 3.37
N SER A 122 -12.50 5.10 2.96
CA SER A 122 -12.64 6.51 3.38
C SER A 122 -13.03 6.69 4.86
N ALA A 123 -13.57 5.63 5.47
CA ALA A 123 -13.89 5.53 6.89
C ALA A 123 -14.09 4.04 7.27
N PRO A 124 -14.04 3.68 8.55
CA PRO A 124 -14.51 2.38 9.01
C PRO A 124 -15.98 2.13 8.60
N GLY A 125 -16.31 0.89 8.26
CA GLY A 125 -17.69 0.49 7.92
C GLY A 125 -18.16 0.84 6.51
N VAL A 126 -17.28 1.35 5.62
CA VAL A 126 -17.64 1.63 4.21
C VAL A 126 -17.69 0.38 3.33
N GLY A 127 -17.38 -0.80 3.88
CA GLY A 127 -17.41 -2.08 3.17
C GLY A 127 -16.11 -2.46 2.46
N THR A 128 -14.97 -1.92 2.89
CA THR A 128 -13.63 -2.21 2.33
C THR A 128 -13.34 -3.70 2.30
N THR A 129 -13.42 -4.38 3.46
CA THR A 129 -13.20 -5.83 3.60
C THR A 129 -14.11 -6.64 2.68
N THR A 130 -15.38 -6.24 2.61
CA THR A 130 -16.40 -6.93 1.83
C THR A 130 -16.13 -6.84 0.33
N LEU A 131 -15.73 -5.67 -0.15
CA LEU A 131 -15.36 -5.48 -1.56
C LEU A 131 -14.01 -6.12 -1.90
N ALA A 132 -13.05 -6.10 -0.97
CA ALA A 132 -11.79 -6.83 -1.13
C ALA A 132 -12.04 -8.34 -1.29
N ALA A 133 -12.86 -8.95 -0.41
CA ALA A 133 -13.23 -10.36 -0.52
C ALA A 133 -13.98 -10.67 -1.83
N THR A 134 -14.82 -9.75 -2.29
CA THR A 134 -15.58 -9.92 -3.54
C THR A 134 -14.68 -9.87 -4.77
N THR A 135 -13.67 -9.00 -4.76
CA THR A 135 -12.60 -9.01 -5.75
C THR A 135 -11.81 -10.29 -5.69
N ALA A 136 -11.40 -10.74 -4.50
CA ALA A 136 -10.64 -11.97 -4.33
C ALA A 136 -11.39 -13.18 -4.90
N ARG A 137 -12.70 -13.32 -4.63
CA ARG A 137 -13.55 -14.35 -5.23
C ARG A 137 -13.60 -14.26 -6.75
N SER A 138 -13.91 -13.09 -7.31
CA SER A 138 -14.01 -12.90 -8.77
C SER A 138 -12.71 -13.30 -9.46
N LEU A 139 -11.56 -12.93 -8.90
CA LEU A 139 -10.24 -13.29 -9.42
C LEU A 139 -9.96 -14.80 -9.30
N ALA A 140 -10.27 -15.40 -8.16
CA ALA A 140 -10.11 -16.85 -7.95
C ALA A 140 -11.00 -17.68 -8.89
N HIS A 141 -12.22 -17.24 -9.20
CA HIS A 141 -13.11 -17.88 -10.17
C HIS A 141 -12.55 -17.89 -11.61
N LYS A 142 -11.59 -17.01 -11.90
CA LYS A 142 -10.86 -16.98 -13.17
C LYS A 142 -9.66 -17.95 -13.18
N GLY A 143 -9.50 -18.74 -12.11
CA GLY A 143 -8.46 -19.76 -11.98
C GLY A 143 -7.13 -19.25 -11.44
N LEU A 144 -7.09 -18.04 -10.88
CA LEU A 144 -5.90 -17.48 -10.26
C LEU A 144 -5.76 -17.97 -8.83
N ASN A 145 -4.53 -18.23 -8.39
CA ASN A 145 -4.21 -18.42 -6.99
C ASN A 145 -4.22 -17.07 -6.29
N VAL A 146 -5.25 -16.83 -5.48
CA VAL A 146 -5.47 -15.55 -4.79
C VAL A 146 -5.30 -15.73 -3.29
N ILE A 147 -4.49 -14.86 -2.70
CA ILE A 147 -4.42 -14.67 -1.25
C ILE A 147 -5.03 -13.30 -0.92
N MET A 148 -6.04 -13.30 -0.06
CA MET A 148 -6.55 -12.10 0.57
C MET A 148 -5.87 -11.89 1.92
N LEU A 149 -5.37 -10.68 2.18
CA LEU A 149 -4.76 -10.31 3.45
C LEU A 149 -5.66 -9.27 4.15
N GLY A 150 -6.16 -9.61 5.33
CA GLY A 150 -6.78 -8.68 6.25
C GLY A 150 -5.70 -7.85 6.94
N LEU A 151 -5.44 -6.66 6.43
CA LEU A 151 -4.46 -5.71 6.99
C LEU A 151 -5.14 -4.49 7.62
N ASN A 152 -6.45 -4.60 7.89
CA ASN A 152 -7.13 -3.71 8.80
C ASN A 152 -6.74 -4.09 10.24
N LEU A 153 -5.79 -3.37 10.81
CA LEU A 153 -5.23 -3.70 12.13
C LEU A 153 -6.24 -3.53 13.28
N TYR A 154 -7.39 -2.90 13.03
CA TYR A 154 -8.41 -2.60 14.02
C TYR A 154 -9.71 -3.38 13.83
N ASP A 155 -9.81 -4.20 12.79
CA ASP A 155 -10.97 -5.06 12.58
C ASP A 155 -10.51 -6.33 11.84
N PRO A 156 -10.75 -7.52 12.41
CA PRO A 156 -10.29 -8.76 11.81
C PRO A 156 -10.99 -9.09 10.49
N GLY A 157 -12.16 -8.48 10.20
CA GLY A 157 -12.95 -8.79 9.02
C GLY A 157 -13.51 -10.22 9.01
N TYR A 158 -13.41 -10.94 10.13
CA TYR A 158 -13.74 -12.34 10.24
C TYR A 158 -14.44 -12.62 11.57
N ASN A 159 -15.68 -13.11 11.50
CA ASN A 159 -16.55 -13.25 12.68
C ASN A 159 -16.41 -14.60 13.41
N GLN A 160 -15.59 -15.51 12.90
CA GLN A 160 -15.38 -16.82 13.53
C GLN A 160 -14.07 -16.84 14.31
N GLN A 161 -13.92 -17.79 15.23
CA GLN A 161 -12.66 -18.01 15.92
C GLN A 161 -11.59 -18.44 14.91
N PRO A 162 -10.52 -17.65 14.70
CA PRO A 162 -9.52 -17.97 13.70
C PRO A 162 -8.59 -19.09 14.18
N THR A 163 -8.24 -20.02 13.29
CA THR A 163 -7.06 -20.87 13.48
C THR A 163 -5.77 -20.15 13.09
N VAL A 164 -5.91 -19.07 12.33
CA VAL A 164 -4.83 -18.20 11.85
C VAL A 164 -5.38 -16.78 11.69
N SER A 165 -4.61 -15.79 12.11
CA SER A 165 -4.90 -14.36 12.00
C SER A 165 -3.60 -13.57 12.04
N LEU A 166 -3.68 -12.28 11.70
CA LEU A 166 -2.53 -11.40 11.66
C LEU A 166 -1.80 -11.32 13.02
N ASP A 167 -2.55 -11.21 14.12
CA ASP A 167 -2.01 -11.19 15.49
C ASP A 167 -1.28 -12.49 15.86
N LEU A 168 -1.82 -13.65 15.45
CA LEU A 168 -1.16 -14.94 15.64
C LEU A 168 0.11 -15.11 14.79
N TRP A 169 0.24 -14.34 13.71
CA TRP A 169 1.44 -14.31 12.87
C TRP A 169 2.47 -13.28 13.33
N ARG A 170 2.08 -12.28 14.12
CA ARG A 170 2.94 -11.16 14.50
C ARG A 170 4.34 -11.58 14.99
N PRO A 171 4.52 -12.56 15.91
CA PRO A 171 5.87 -12.97 16.32
C PRO A 171 6.75 -13.47 15.16
N ARG A 172 6.15 -14.14 14.16
CA ARG A 172 6.85 -14.60 12.95
C ARG A 172 7.14 -13.45 11.99
N LEU A 173 6.28 -12.44 11.94
CA LEU A 173 6.51 -11.22 11.16
C LEU A 173 7.68 -10.43 11.76
N THR A 174 7.67 -10.21 13.07
CA THR A 174 8.77 -9.54 13.79
C THR A 174 10.10 -10.26 13.58
N GLY A 175 10.09 -11.60 13.68
CA GLY A 175 11.28 -12.42 13.46
C GLY A 175 11.68 -12.59 11.99
N LYS A 176 10.82 -12.21 11.03
CA LYS A 176 10.97 -12.46 9.60
C LYS A 176 11.20 -13.94 9.25
N VAL A 177 10.36 -14.83 9.82
CA VAL A 177 10.52 -16.29 9.73
C VAL A 177 9.30 -17.02 9.15
N LEU A 178 8.46 -16.36 8.35
CA LEU A 178 7.33 -17.02 7.68
C LEU A 178 7.81 -18.18 6.79
N GLN A 179 7.05 -19.27 6.80
CA GLN A 179 7.32 -20.50 6.07
C GLN A 179 6.17 -20.83 5.11
N ASP A 180 6.44 -21.70 4.14
CA ASP A 180 5.44 -22.18 3.19
C ASP A 180 4.21 -22.82 3.86
N SER A 181 4.42 -23.49 4.99
CA SER A 181 3.35 -24.09 5.79
C SER A 181 2.40 -23.05 6.39
N ASP A 182 2.88 -21.82 6.64
CA ASP A 182 2.02 -20.74 7.15
C ASP A 182 0.99 -20.36 6.09
N PHE A 183 1.43 -20.18 4.84
CA PHE A 183 0.54 -19.86 3.72
C PHE A 183 -0.45 -21.01 3.39
N GLN A 184 -0.04 -22.25 3.60
CA GLN A 184 -0.93 -23.42 3.46
C GLN A 184 -2.00 -23.49 4.57
N ALA A 185 -1.74 -22.89 5.73
CA ALA A 185 -2.66 -22.87 6.86
C ALA A 185 -3.70 -21.72 6.79
N LEU A 186 -3.63 -20.86 5.76
CA LEU A 186 -4.59 -19.80 5.53
C LEU A 186 -6.02 -20.34 5.40
N ILE A 187 -6.99 -19.55 5.85
CA ILE A 187 -8.40 -19.93 5.81
C ILE A 187 -8.84 -19.95 4.35
N LYS A 188 -9.38 -21.08 3.89
CA LYS A 188 -9.95 -21.16 2.54
C LYS A 188 -11.38 -20.66 2.55
N ILE A 189 -11.64 -19.54 1.85
CA ILE A 189 -12.98 -19.01 1.61
C ILE A 189 -13.31 -19.25 0.14
N GLU A 190 -14.25 -20.16 -0.12
CA GLU A 190 -14.60 -20.61 -1.47
C GLU A 190 -13.34 -21.05 -2.26
N ASN A 191 -12.87 -20.21 -3.18
CA ASN A 191 -11.75 -20.48 -4.08
C ASN A 191 -10.48 -19.65 -3.80
N PHE A 192 -10.44 -18.84 -2.75
CA PHE A 192 -9.26 -18.05 -2.35
C PHE A 192 -8.81 -18.37 -0.91
N HIS A 193 -7.57 -18.01 -0.59
CA HIS A 193 -7.00 -18.14 0.75
C HIS A 193 -7.07 -16.79 1.47
N TYR A 194 -7.31 -16.80 2.77
CA TYR A 194 -7.52 -15.61 3.57
C TYR A 194 -6.72 -15.65 4.87
N LEU A 195 -5.99 -14.55 5.12
CA LEU A 195 -5.46 -14.22 6.44
C LEU A 195 -6.38 -13.18 7.09
N PRO A 196 -7.19 -13.52 8.10
CA PRO A 196 -7.93 -12.54 8.89
C PRO A 196 -7.03 -11.46 9.48
N GLY A 197 -7.60 -10.27 9.68
CA GLY A 197 -6.92 -9.17 10.37
C GLY A 197 -6.68 -9.45 11.85
N SER A 198 -6.19 -8.42 12.55
CA SER A 198 -5.87 -8.54 13.98
C SER A 198 -7.15 -8.68 14.81
N PHE A 199 -7.20 -9.71 15.67
CA PHE A 199 -8.21 -9.81 16.73
C PHE A 199 -7.78 -9.10 18.02
N ASP A 200 -6.49 -8.76 18.14
CA ASP A 200 -5.98 -7.96 19.24
C ASP A 200 -5.92 -6.48 18.84
N PHE A 201 -6.80 -5.68 19.44
CA PHE A 201 -6.89 -4.25 19.20
C PHE A 201 -5.78 -3.44 19.89
N LEU A 202 -5.14 -3.99 20.93
CA LEU A 202 -4.07 -3.30 21.64
C LEU A 202 -2.79 -3.29 20.79
N ASP A 203 -2.56 -4.37 20.05
CA ASP A 203 -1.39 -4.54 19.19
C ASP A 203 -1.45 -3.73 17.89
N ALA A 204 -2.60 -3.15 17.53
CA ALA A 204 -2.81 -2.48 16.25
C ALA A 204 -1.81 -1.34 15.97
N GLN A 205 -1.37 -0.63 17.02
CA GLN A 205 -0.39 0.45 16.91
C GLN A 205 1.06 -0.04 16.98
N ASP A 206 1.29 -1.28 17.40
CA ASP A 206 2.62 -1.83 17.61
C ASP A 206 3.17 -2.54 16.37
N TYR A 207 2.34 -2.78 15.35
CA TYR A 207 2.82 -3.23 14.04
C TYR A 207 3.75 -2.20 13.42
N GLN A 208 4.92 -2.64 12.98
CA GLN A 208 5.88 -1.81 12.27
C GLN A 208 5.75 -1.97 10.75
N GLU A 209 6.18 -0.96 10.01
CA GLU A 209 6.13 -0.93 8.55
C GLU A 209 6.91 -2.11 7.93
N GLU A 210 8.05 -2.47 8.51
CA GLU A 210 8.87 -3.58 8.02
C GLU A 210 8.18 -4.94 8.17
N GLU A 211 7.30 -5.11 9.16
CA GLU A 211 6.55 -6.35 9.37
C GLU A 211 5.48 -6.52 8.30
N ILE A 212 4.75 -5.43 7.98
CA ILE A 212 3.75 -5.43 6.92
C ILE A 212 4.42 -5.61 5.56
N GLU A 213 5.51 -4.92 5.30
CA GLU A 213 6.24 -5.05 4.04
C GLU A 213 6.76 -6.48 3.84
N TYR A 214 7.35 -7.08 4.88
CA TYR A 214 7.80 -8.46 4.84
C TYR A 214 6.65 -9.42 4.51
N LEU A 215 5.48 -9.26 5.15
CA LEU A 215 4.29 -10.05 4.85
C LEU A 215 3.85 -9.91 3.39
N LEU A 216 3.74 -8.68 2.88
CA LEU A 216 3.36 -8.43 1.48
C LEU A 216 4.36 -9.06 0.51
N GLN A 217 5.65 -8.94 0.80
CA GLN A 217 6.71 -9.49 -0.03
C GLN A 217 6.65 -11.03 -0.06
N GLU A 218 6.52 -11.70 1.08
CA GLU A 218 6.43 -13.15 1.12
C GLU A 218 5.13 -13.66 0.50
N ALA A 219 4.00 -13.02 0.79
CA ALA A 219 2.71 -13.38 0.18
C ALA A 219 2.74 -13.26 -1.35
N SER A 220 3.33 -12.18 -1.88
CA SER A 220 3.43 -11.94 -3.32
C SER A 220 4.19 -13.04 -4.07
N LYS A 221 5.10 -13.75 -3.41
CA LYS A 221 5.82 -14.91 -3.98
C LYS A 221 4.96 -16.19 -4.03
N LYS A 222 3.86 -16.25 -3.27
CA LYS A 222 3.03 -17.45 -3.07
C LYS A 222 1.69 -17.41 -3.78
N ALA A 223 1.31 -16.28 -4.37
CA ALA A 223 0.05 -16.10 -5.07
C ALA A 223 0.27 -15.46 -6.45
N ASP A 224 -0.66 -15.72 -7.37
CA ASP A 224 -0.71 -14.97 -8.62
C ASP A 224 -1.11 -13.51 -8.33
N ILE A 225 -2.04 -13.30 -7.38
CA ILE A 225 -2.50 -11.99 -6.95
C ILE A 225 -2.73 -11.93 -5.44
N ILE A 226 -2.31 -10.83 -4.85
CA ILE A 226 -2.64 -10.43 -3.49
C ILE A 226 -3.76 -9.39 -3.51
N VAL A 227 -4.82 -9.65 -2.74
CA VAL A 227 -5.85 -8.66 -2.43
C VAL A 227 -5.71 -8.26 -0.97
N ALA A 228 -5.23 -7.04 -0.73
CA ALA A 228 -4.95 -6.55 0.63
C ALA A 228 -6.02 -5.56 1.07
N ASP A 229 -6.71 -5.84 2.18
CA ASP A 229 -7.61 -4.91 2.85
C ASP A 229 -6.81 -4.09 3.87
N PHE A 230 -6.47 -2.85 3.53
CA PHE A 230 -5.70 -1.95 4.40
C PHE A 230 -6.57 -1.12 5.35
N GLY A 231 -7.88 -1.38 5.40
CA GLY A 231 -8.79 -0.63 6.26
C GLY A 231 -8.84 0.87 5.91
N ALA A 232 -9.09 1.71 6.91
CA ALA A 232 -9.40 3.13 6.71
C ALA A 232 -8.62 4.09 7.62
N ILE A 233 -7.58 3.61 8.30
CA ILE A 233 -6.86 4.36 9.34
C ILE A 233 -5.44 4.69 8.85
N PRO A 234 -5.17 5.93 8.37
CA PRO A 234 -3.88 6.32 7.80
C PRO A 234 -2.70 6.25 8.76
N GLU A 235 -2.96 6.27 10.07
CA GLU A 235 -1.95 6.15 11.11
C GLU A 235 -1.38 4.73 11.22
N SER A 236 -2.09 3.71 10.73
CA SER A 236 -1.61 2.32 10.80
C SER A 236 -0.41 2.08 9.87
N ALA A 237 0.53 1.24 10.32
CA ALA A 237 1.66 0.80 9.49
C ALA A 237 1.18 0.12 8.21
N ALA A 238 0.09 -0.67 8.33
CA ALA A 238 -0.53 -1.35 7.21
C ALA A 238 -0.99 -0.40 6.11
N TRP A 239 -1.74 0.65 6.47
CA TRP A 239 -2.23 1.63 5.51
C TRP A 239 -1.08 2.36 4.80
N TYR A 240 -0.06 2.77 5.57
CA TYR A 240 1.11 3.48 5.03
C TYR A 240 1.89 2.62 4.01
N VAL A 241 2.23 1.39 4.41
CA VAL A 241 2.94 0.45 3.53
C VAL A 241 2.08 0.08 2.33
N GLY A 242 0.77 -0.12 2.52
CA GLY A 242 -0.17 -0.38 1.44
C GLY A 242 -0.17 0.71 0.38
N MET A 243 -0.18 1.98 0.80
CA MET A 243 -0.09 3.10 -0.14
C MET A 243 1.19 3.06 -0.96
N GLN A 244 2.32 2.69 -0.36
CA GLN A 244 3.58 2.64 -1.11
C GLN A 244 3.71 1.40 -2.00
N LYS A 245 3.21 0.24 -1.55
CA LYS A 245 3.51 -1.07 -2.15
C LYS A 245 2.40 -1.64 -3.03
N ALA A 246 1.16 -1.18 -2.90
CA ALA A 246 0.08 -1.65 -3.76
C ALA A 246 0.26 -1.13 -5.20
N ASN A 247 0.20 -2.05 -6.18
CA ASN A 247 0.29 -1.72 -7.60
C ASN A 247 -1.01 -1.11 -8.13
N THR A 248 -2.13 -1.54 -7.57
CA THR A 248 -3.45 -0.95 -7.82
C THR A 248 -4.03 -0.52 -6.49
N ARG A 249 -4.41 0.76 -6.38
CA ARG A 249 -5.00 1.33 -5.17
C ARG A 249 -6.47 1.64 -5.41
N ILE A 250 -7.33 0.99 -4.65
CA ILE A 250 -8.78 1.13 -4.75
C ILE A 250 -9.31 1.73 -3.45
N PHE A 251 -9.85 2.94 -3.53
CA PHE A 251 -10.59 3.56 -2.43
C PHE A 251 -12.06 3.15 -2.45
N VAL A 252 -12.55 2.66 -1.32
CA VAL A 252 -13.95 2.41 -1.04
C VAL A 252 -14.52 3.59 -0.27
N THR A 253 -15.57 4.20 -0.80
CA THR A 253 -16.20 5.37 -0.20
C THR A 253 -17.72 5.33 -0.30
N GLN A 254 -18.37 6.30 0.34
CA GLN A 254 -19.82 6.48 0.31
C GLN A 254 -20.15 7.86 -0.26
N PRO A 255 -21.36 8.08 -0.84
CA PRO A 255 -21.68 9.34 -1.51
C PRO A 255 -21.53 10.61 -0.63
N ASN A 256 -21.69 10.48 0.68
CA ASN A 256 -21.59 11.56 1.66
C ASN A 256 -20.18 11.76 2.24
N HIS A 257 -19.16 11.04 1.75
CA HIS A 257 -17.80 11.06 2.30
C HIS A 257 -16.83 11.98 1.55
N ILE A 258 -17.32 12.98 0.80
CA ILE A 258 -16.45 13.86 -0.01
C ILE A 258 -15.37 14.54 0.84
N HIS A 259 -15.73 15.14 1.97
CA HIS A 259 -14.76 15.80 2.86
C HIS A 259 -13.74 14.84 3.48
N ARG A 260 -14.14 13.58 3.73
CA ARG A 260 -13.20 12.56 4.23
C ARG A 260 -12.21 12.18 3.15
N MET A 261 -12.67 12.04 1.90
CA MET A 261 -11.79 11.79 0.76
C MET A 261 -10.83 12.97 0.53
N GLU A 262 -11.30 14.22 0.63
CA GLU A 262 -10.43 15.41 0.54
C GLU A 262 -9.33 15.38 1.61
N GLN A 263 -9.66 15.04 2.86
CA GLN A 263 -8.68 14.89 3.95
C GLN A 263 -7.68 13.76 3.67
N ILE A 264 -8.16 12.61 3.20
CA ILE A 264 -7.29 11.48 2.85
C ILE A 264 -6.37 11.83 1.68
N MET A 265 -6.86 12.52 0.65
CA MET A 265 -6.02 12.98 -0.46
C MET A 265 -4.95 13.96 0.00
N GLY A 266 -5.26 14.78 1.02
CA GLY A 266 -4.27 15.58 1.72
C GLY A 266 -3.16 14.73 2.35
N VAL A 267 -3.48 13.57 2.94
CA VAL A 267 -2.46 12.66 3.48
C VAL A 267 -1.69 11.95 2.37
N VAL A 268 -2.39 11.49 1.33
CA VAL A 268 -1.82 10.79 0.18
C VAL A 268 -0.79 11.64 -0.56
N SER A 269 -1.02 12.96 -0.70
CA SER A 269 -0.09 13.85 -1.37
C SER A 269 1.28 13.94 -0.67
N HIS A 270 1.35 13.58 0.62
CA HIS A 270 2.61 13.48 1.37
C HIS A 270 3.37 12.17 1.15
N LEU A 271 2.82 11.27 0.35
CA LEU A 271 3.43 9.99 0.00
C LEU A 271 3.99 9.97 -1.42
N ASP A 272 4.17 11.14 -2.04
CA ASP A 272 4.52 11.28 -3.45
C ASP A 272 3.49 10.62 -4.39
N LEU A 273 2.23 10.54 -3.97
CA LEU A 273 1.13 9.94 -4.73
C LEU A 273 0.11 11.01 -5.17
N SER A 274 -0.41 10.86 -6.38
CA SER A 274 -1.42 11.73 -6.96
C SER A 274 -2.81 11.07 -6.93
N PRO A 275 -3.91 11.82 -6.69
CA PRO A 275 -5.28 11.28 -6.75
C PRO A 275 -5.60 10.48 -8.02
N ILE A 276 -4.98 10.81 -9.15
CA ILE A 276 -5.20 10.11 -10.43
C ILE A 276 -4.72 8.66 -10.43
N GLU A 277 -3.81 8.30 -9.50
CA GLU A 277 -3.32 6.93 -9.32
C GLU A 277 -4.32 6.03 -8.58
N PHE A 278 -5.46 6.57 -8.16
CA PHE A 278 -6.46 5.86 -7.39
C PHE A 278 -7.72 5.56 -8.20
N LEU A 279 -8.15 4.32 -8.08
CA LEU A 279 -9.48 3.90 -8.45
C LEU A 279 -10.43 4.11 -7.26
N THR A 280 -11.69 4.44 -7.52
CA THR A 280 -12.70 4.65 -6.48
C THR A 280 -13.92 3.77 -6.73
N ILE A 281 -14.35 3.04 -5.70
CA ILE A 281 -15.63 2.35 -5.65
C ILE A 281 -16.56 3.17 -4.75
N MET A 282 -17.69 3.59 -5.31
CA MET A 282 -18.77 4.21 -4.56
C MET A 282 -19.69 3.13 -4.01
N ASN A 283 -19.58 2.83 -2.72
CA ASN A 283 -20.38 1.80 -2.07
C ASN A 283 -21.61 2.39 -1.35
N PHE A 284 -22.61 1.54 -1.12
CA PHE A 284 -23.89 1.88 -0.49
C PHE A 284 -24.61 3.06 -1.14
N SER A 285 -24.52 3.16 -2.47
CA SER A 285 -25.29 4.15 -3.19
C SER A 285 -26.78 3.84 -3.04
N THR A 286 -27.55 4.80 -2.53
CA THR A 286 -28.95 4.59 -2.12
C THR A 286 -29.93 5.58 -2.74
N ILE A 287 -29.49 6.67 -3.35
CA ILE A 287 -30.39 7.74 -3.80
C ILE A 287 -29.75 8.46 -4.99
N PRO A 288 -30.52 8.96 -5.98
CA PRO A 288 -30.05 10.01 -6.88
C PRO A 288 -29.75 11.27 -6.04
N SER A 289 -28.52 11.38 -5.56
CA SER A 289 -28.01 12.65 -5.04
C SER A 289 -27.90 13.64 -6.20
N SER A 290 -27.86 14.94 -5.90
CA SER A 290 -27.46 15.97 -6.87
C SER A 290 -26.03 15.78 -7.39
N PHE A 291 -25.30 14.79 -6.85
CA PHE A 291 -23.87 14.61 -7.02
C PHE A 291 -23.54 13.18 -7.40
N THR A 292 -23.49 12.94 -8.72
CA THR A 292 -23.22 11.60 -9.27
C THR A 292 -21.87 11.06 -8.81
N PRO A 293 -21.69 9.73 -8.71
CA PRO A 293 -20.38 9.15 -8.36
C PRO A 293 -19.25 9.55 -9.31
N LYS A 294 -19.58 9.87 -10.58
CA LYS A 294 -18.61 10.41 -11.55
C LYS A 294 -18.19 11.84 -11.19
N ALA A 295 -19.14 12.68 -10.80
CA ALA A 295 -18.84 14.03 -10.31
C ALA A 295 -18.00 13.98 -9.03
N PHE A 296 -18.27 13.01 -8.14
CA PHE A 296 -17.45 12.75 -6.96
C PHE A 296 -16.01 12.42 -7.31
N ALA A 297 -15.80 11.41 -8.14
CA ALA A 297 -14.46 11.01 -8.53
C ALA A 297 -13.72 12.17 -9.22
N SER A 298 -14.41 12.91 -10.10
CA SER A 298 -13.85 14.09 -10.76
C SER A 298 -13.49 15.22 -9.79
N GLN A 299 -14.26 15.44 -8.73
CA GLN A 299 -13.96 16.48 -7.72
C GLN A 299 -12.72 16.10 -6.90
N ILE A 300 -12.59 14.83 -6.51
CA ILE A 300 -11.42 14.35 -5.75
C ILE A 300 -10.19 14.20 -6.67
N GLY A 301 -10.39 14.03 -7.97
CA GLY A 301 -9.33 13.78 -8.95
C GLY A 301 -8.98 12.29 -9.11
N THR A 302 -9.90 11.39 -8.74
CA THR A 302 -9.74 9.93 -8.88
C THR A 302 -10.53 9.39 -10.07
N HIS A 303 -10.31 8.11 -10.40
CA HIS A 303 -11.10 7.39 -11.40
C HIS A 303 -12.19 6.54 -10.76
N LEU A 304 -13.46 6.81 -11.10
CA LEU A 304 -14.56 5.94 -10.68
C LEU A 304 -14.44 4.58 -11.38
N LEU A 305 -14.22 3.52 -10.59
CA LEU A 305 -14.20 2.14 -11.05
C LEU A 305 -15.61 1.60 -11.21
N MET A 306 -16.41 1.72 -10.14
CA MET A 306 -17.81 1.31 -10.16
C MET A 306 -18.61 1.90 -8.99
N GLU A 307 -19.92 1.73 -9.09
CA GLU A 307 -20.89 2.03 -8.05
C GLU A 307 -21.55 0.72 -7.61
N ILE A 308 -21.66 0.54 -6.30
CA ILE A 308 -22.31 -0.62 -5.69
C ILE A 308 -23.53 -0.10 -4.92
N PRO A 309 -24.75 -0.58 -5.25
CA PRO A 309 -25.94 -0.20 -4.52
C PRO A 309 -25.87 -0.76 -3.10
N LYS A 310 -26.62 -0.15 -2.17
CA LYS A 310 -26.74 -0.73 -0.84
C LYS A 310 -27.45 -2.08 -0.90
N ILE A 311 -26.78 -3.11 -0.39
CA ILE A 311 -27.33 -4.45 -0.22
C ILE A 311 -27.66 -4.61 1.26
N ASP A 312 -28.94 -4.74 1.59
CA ASP A 312 -29.38 -4.92 2.97
C ASP A 312 -29.15 -6.38 3.43
N TYR A 313 -28.79 -6.54 4.71
CA TYR A 313 -28.67 -7.83 5.41
C TYR A 313 -27.69 -8.84 4.80
N PHE A 314 -26.39 -8.58 4.97
CA PHE A 314 -25.36 -9.59 4.70
C PHE A 314 -24.29 -9.62 5.79
N THR A 315 -23.98 -10.81 6.27
CA THR A 315 -23.08 -11.06 7.41
C THR A 315 -21.89 -11.96 7.06
N GLN A 316 -21.83 -12.46 5.82
CA GLN A 316 -20.77 -13.35 5.37
C GLN A 316 -19.77 -12.58 4.51
N LEU A 317 -18.75 -13.25 4.00
CA LEU A 317 -17.84 -12.74 2.99
C LEU A 317 -17.77 -13.83 1.92
N PRO A 318 -17.79 -13.50 0.62
CA PRO A 318 -17.92 -12.17 0.00
C PRO A 318 -19.39 -11.78 -0.32
N ILE A 319 -19.67 -10.53 -0.73
CA ILE A 319 -21.06 -10.10 -1.01
C ILE A 319 -21.69 -10.87 -2.19
N PRO A 320 -22.96 -11.30 -2.07
CA PRO A 320 -23.71 -11.80 -3.19
C PRO A 320 -24.17 -10.62 -4.06
N LEU A 321 -23.52 -10.44 -5.19
CA LEU A 321 -23.95 -9.45 -6.18
C LEU A 321 -25.08 -10.02 -7.04
N GLY A 322 -26.04 -9.18 -7.43
CA GLY A 322 -27.04 -9.57 -8.42
C GLY A 322 -26.39 -9.83 -9.79
N LYS A 323 -27.04 -10.60 -10.68
CA LYS A 323 -26.46 -11.00 -11.99
C LYS A 323 -25.89 -9.84 -12.79
N LYS A 324 -26.59 -8.71 -12.83
CA LYS A 324 -26.14 -7.51 -13.56
C LYS A 324 -24.87 -6.93 -12.92
N ASP A 325 -24.91 -6.69 -11.62
CA ASP A 325 -23.78 -6.11 -10.88
C ASP A 325 -22.57 -7.04 -10.91
N GLN A 326 -22.78 -8.36 -10.86
CA GLN A 326 -21.74 -9.37 -10.99
C GLN A 326 -21.06 -9.31 -12.38
N LEU A 327 -21.83 -9.18 -13.47
CA LEU A 327 -21.27 -9.03 -14.82
C LEU A 327 -20.45 -7.74 -14.96
N ASP A 328 -20.94 -6.63 -14.42
CA ASP A 328 -20.21 -5.36 -14.41
C ASP A 328 -18.93 -5.46 -13.56
N TYR A 329 -19.01 -6.12 -12.40
CA TYR A 329 -17.87 -6.38 -11.53
C TYR A 329 -16.80 -7.24 -12.24
N ASP A 330 -17.23 -8.32 -12.90
CA ASP A 330 -16.34 -9.22 -13.63
C ASP A 330 -15.66 -8.55 -14.82
N LYS A 331 -16.34 -7.59 -15.45
CA LYS A 331 -15.73 -6.73 -16.48
C LYS A 331 -14.65 -5.83 -15.87
N GLN A 332 -14.91 -5.22 -14.71
CA GLN A 332 -13.91 -4.38 -14.05
C GLN A 332 -12.70 -5.20 -13.59
N THR A 333 -12.89 -6.39 -13.00
CA THR A 333 -11.76 -7.24 -12.60
C THR A 333 -10.94 -7.71 -13.80
N ASN A 334 -11.53 -7.94 -14.97
CA ASN A 334 -10.77 -8.21 -16.20
C ASN A 334 -9.92 -7.02 -16.65
N ASN A 335 -10.44 -5.79 -16.52
CA ASN A 335 -9.68 -4.57 -16.83
C ASN A 335 -8.50 -4.41 -15.86
N LEU A 336 -8.70 -4.67 -14.57
CA LEU A 336 -7.63 -4.65 -13.57
C LEU A 336 -6.52 -5.66 -13.91
N LEU A 337 -6.90 -6.89 -14.24
CA LEU A 337 -5.94 -7.92 -14.65
C LEU A 337 -5.14 -7.52 -15.90
N SER A 338 -5.82 -6.92 -16.87
CA SER A 338 -5.17 -6.41 -18.08
C SER A 338 -4.17 -5.30 -17.76
N GLY A 339 -4.52 -4.40 -16.84
CA GLY A 339 -3.63 -3.34 -16.34
C GLY A 339 -2.41 -3.88 -15.58
N LEU A 340 -2.57 -5.00 -14.87
CA LEU A 340 -1.48 -5.73 -14.21
C LEU A 340 -0.68 -6.64 -15.15
N GLY A 341 -1.01 -6.69 -16.45
CA GLY A 341 -0.35 -7.55 -17.42
C GLY A 341 -0.62 -9.05 -17.25
N ILE A 342 -1.61 -9.42 -16.42
CA ILE A 342 -1.95 -10.81 -16.11
C ILE A 342 -2.93 -11.34 -17.17
N LYS A 343 -2.50 -12.34 -17.93
CA LYS A 343 -3.35 -13.01 -18.93
C LYS A 343 -4.08 -14.19 -18.31
N ILE A 344 -5.40 -14.20 -18.43
CA ILE A 344 -6.22 -15.34 -18.02
C ILE A 344 -6.30 -16.33 -19.19
N ASN A 345 -5.97 -17.59 -18.95
CA ASN A 345 -6.15 -18.66 -19.94
C ASN A 345 -7.64 -18.84 -20.29
N GLU A 346 -7.95 -18.92 -21.58
CA GLU A 346 -9.34 -18.95 -22.07
C GLU A 346 -10.13 -20.18 -21.62
N GLU A 347 -9.47 -21.24 -21.16
CA GLU A 347 -10.13 -22.43 -20.59
C GLU A 347 -10.87 -22.11 -19.28
N SER A 348 -10.42 -21.12 -18.51
CA SER A 348 -11.06 -20.67 -17.27
C SER A 348 -12.36 -19.91 -17.51
N LYS A 349 -12.53 -19.26 -18.69
CA LYS A 349 -13.75 -18.50 -19.04
C LYS A 349 -15.01 -19.39 -19.07
N LYS A 350 -14.86 -20.69 -19.34
CA LYS A 350 -15.99 -21.64 -19.41
C LYS A 350 -16.47 -22.14 -18.04
N LYS A 351 -15.63 -22.08 -17.00
CA LYS A 351 -16.00 -22.53 -15.64
C LYS A 351 -16.62 -21.42 -14.79
N GLY A 352 -16.25 -20.16 -14.99
CA GLY A 352 -16.77 -19.01 -14.24
C GLY A 352 -18.18 -18.53 -14.64
N MET A 353 -18.84 -19.16 -15.61
CA MET A 353 -20.21 -18.82 -16.04
C MET A 353 -21.32 -19.60 -15.31
N LEU A 354 -20.98 -20.53 -14.41
CA LEU A 354 -21.95 -21.33 -13.68
C LEU A 354 -22.20 -20.74 -12.28
N PHE A 355 -23.21 -19.84 -12.28
CA PHE A 355 -24.05 -19.34 -11.17
C PHE A 355 -23.46 -18.35 -10.16
#